data_AF-A0A536A413-F1
#
_entry.id   AF-A0A536A413-F1
#
_cell.length_a   1.000
_cell.length_b   1.000
_cell.length_c   1.000
_cell.angle_alpha   90.00
_cell.angle_beta   90.00
_cell.angle_gamma   90.00
#
_symmetry.space_group_name_H-M   'P 1'
#
loop_
_entity.id
_entity.type
_entity.pdbx_description
1 polymer ?
#
loop_
_entity_poly.entity_id
_entity_poly.type
_entity_poly.pdbx_seq_one_letter_code
_entity_poly.pdbx_strand_id
1 'polypeptide(L)'
;MIRPHTDSTFQGLVGRIKRRQLFRLGFLAGTLLAVTEITALTVPFIKVNKILGLGVKLAVGSKDSVFAQFKSTNDTPILNLEGKFFLIHAPGGLIAAYRKCTHLGCSVPWNAAEDQFHCPCHERHAHRRHQPAQCH
;
A
#
# COMPACT_ATOMS: atom_id res chain seq x y z
N MET A 1 4.76 59.86 30.80
CA MET A 1 6.16 59.47 31.08
C MET A 1 6.75 58.86 29.81
N ILE A 2 7.57 59.61 29.09
CA ILE A 2 8.21 59.16 27.83
C ILE A 2 9.36 58.24 28.24
N ARG A 3 9.27 56.94 27.91
CA ARG A 3 10.31 55.96 28.23
C ARG A 3 11.52 56.15 27.29
N PRO A 4 12.76 56.21 27.82
CA PRO A 4 13.96 56.30 27.00
C PRO A 4 14.12 55.02 26.17
N HIS A 5 14.41 55.18 24.88
CA HIS A 5 14.49 54.12 23.87
C HIS A 5 15.89 53.47 23.78
N THR A 6 16.78 53.78 24.72
CA THR A 6 18.19 53.40 24.73
C THR A 6 18.53 52.20 25.62
N ASP A 7 17.59 51.67 26.41
CA ASP A 7 17.85 50.48 27.23
C ASP A 7 17.83 49.20 26.39
N SER A 8 19.01 48.64 26.12
CA SER A 8 19.24 47.38 25.41
C SER A 8 19.22 46.14 26.33
N THR A 9 18.97 46.34 27.63
CA THR A 9 18.81 45.25 28.59
C THR A 9 17.56 44.43 28.26
N PHE A 10 17.59 43.13 28.56
CA PHE A 10 16.48 42.20 28.29
C PHE A 10 15.14 42.71 28.86
N GLN A 11 15.16 43.26 30.08
CA GLN A 11 13.99 43.87 30.74
C GLN A 11 13.47 45.10 29.97
N GLY A 12 14.36 45.93 29.41
CA GLY A 12 14.03 47.09 28.59
C GLY A 12 13.42 46.72 27.24
N LEU A 13 13.87 45.62 26.61
CA LEU A 13 13.26 45.09 25.39
C LEU A 13 11.87 44.47 25.66
N VAL A 14 11.73 43.67 26.73
CA VAL A 14 10.45 43.07 27.12
C VAL A 14 9.41 44.16 27.46
N GLY A 15 9.83 45.25 28.12
CA GLY A 15 8.97 46.40 28.42
C GLY A 15 8.50 47.22 27.20
N ARG A 16 9.10 47.04 26.01
CA ARG A 16 8.68 47.67 24.74
C ARG A 16 7.59 46.87 24.02
N ILE A 17 7.36 45.61 24.39
CA ILE A 17 6.35 44.76 23.76
C ILE A 17 4.97 45.29 24.15
N LYS A 18 4.25 45.87 23.19
CA LYS A 18 2.87 46.30 23.41
C LYS A 18 2.01 45.06 23.70
N ARG A 19 1.09 45.16 24.68
CA ARG A 19 0.14 44.09 25.02
C ARG A 19 -0.56 43.50 23.78
N ARG A 20 -0.90 44.35 22.80
CA ARG A 20 -1.49 43.94 21.51
C ARG A 20 -0.53 43.10 20.65
N GLN A 21 0.76 43.40 20.67
CA GLN A 21 1.79 42.70 19.91
C GLN A 21 2.10 41.34 20.55
N LEU A 22 2.10 41.25 21.88
CA LEU A 22 2.20 39.99 22.63
C LEU A 22 1.05 39.04 22.27
N PHE A 23 -0.20 39.52 22.32
CA PHE A 23 -1.35 38.68 21.96
C PHE A 23 -1.37 38.27 20.49
N ARG A 24 -0.96 39.15 19.56
CA ARG A 24 -0.84 38.80 18.14
C ARG A 24 0.20 37.72 17.89
N LEU A 25 1.37 37.82 18.53
CA LEU A 25 2.43 36.82 18.43
C LEU A 25 2.00 35.49 19.06
N GLY A 26 1.37 35.52 20.24
CA GLY A 26 0.85 34.31 20.88
C GLY A 26 -0.22 33.61 20.04
N PHE A 27 -1.16 34.36 19.46
CA PHE A 27 -2.18 33.81 18.58
C PHE A 27 -1.58 33.23 17.29
N LEU A 28 -0.63 33.93 16.66
CA LEU A 28 0.09 33.41 15.49
C LEU A 28 0.89 32.14 15.80
N ALA A 29 1.60 32.11 16.93
CA ALA A 29 2.36 30.94 17.34
C ALA A 29 1.45 29.74 17.63
N GLY A 30 0.36 29.94 18.37
CA GLY A 30 -0.60 28.88 18.68
C GLY A 30 -1.31 28.33 17.44
N THR A 31 -1.72 29.20 16.52
CA THR A 31 -2.36 28.78 15.26
C THR A 31 -1.40 28.02 14.35
N LEU A 32 -0.15 28.47 14.21
CA LEU A 32 0.86 27.77 13.43
C LEU A 32 1.18 26.39 14.00
N LEU A 33 1.29 26.28 15.33
CA LEU A 33 1.54 25.00 16.00
C LEU A 33 0.37 24.03 15.77
N ALA A 34 -0.87 24.48 15.97
CA ALA A 34 -2.06 23.67 15.72
C ALA A 34 -2.16 23.20 14.26
N VAL A 35 -1.91 24.08 13.28
CA VAL A 35 -1.91 23.71 11.85
C VAL A 35 -0.82 22.68 11.55
N THR A 36 0.35 22.82 12.16
CA THR A 36 1.47 21.89 11.98
C THR A 36 1.10 20.49 12.46
N GLU A 37 0.49 20.37 13.64
CA GLU A 37 0.04 19.09 14.20
C GLU A 37 -1.04 18.43 13.35
N ILE A 38 -2.06 19.19 12.94
CA ILE A 38 -3.15 18.69 12.08
C ILE A 38 -2.57 18.21 10.75
N THR A 39 -1.65 18.96 10.16
CA THR A 39 -1.02 18.61 8.88
C THR A 39 -0.16 17.35 9.01
N ALA A 40 0.60 17.24 10.11
CA ALA A 40 1.46 16.10 10.39
C ALA A 40 0.68 14.77 10.51
N LEU A 41 -0.57 14.82 10.94
CA LEU A 41 -1.45 13.64 11.00
C LEU A 41 -2.22 13.41 9.69
N THR A 42 -2.71 14.48 9.06
CA THR A 42 -3.58 14.37 7.87
C THR A 42 -2.82 13.96 6.62
N VAL A 43 -1.63 14.53 6.39
CA VAL A 43 -0.83 14.25 5.19
C VAL A 43 -0.40 12.77 5.10
N PRO A 44 0.15 12.10 6.13
CA PRO A 44 0.48 10.69 6.03
C PRO A 44 -0.74 9.79 5.90
N PHE A 45 -1.91 10.20 6.42
CA PHE A 45 -3.15 9.46 6.23
C PHE A 45 -3.61 9.46 4.76
N ILE A 46 -3.51 10.60 4.07
CA ILE A 46 -3.87 10.72 2.64
C ILE A 46 -2.82 10.07 1.73
N LYS A 47 -1.55 10.05 2.16
CA LYS A 47 -0.47 9.48 1.37
C LYS A 47 -0.66 7.97 1.21
N VAL A 48 -0.92 7.55 -0.02
CA VAL A 48 -0.98 6.13 -0.37
C VAL A 48 0.39 5.50 -0.15
N ASN A 49 0.51 4.64 0.86
CA ASN A 49 1.68 3.78 0.99
C ASN A 49 1.71 2.85 -0.22
N LYS A 50 2.83 2.88 -0.95
CA LYS A 50 3.08 1.92 -2.02
C LYS A 50 3.16 0.53 -1.39
N ILE A 51 2.07 -0.22 -1.46
CA ILE A 51 2.08 -1.65 -1.20
C ILE A 51 3.08 -2.29 -2.17
N LEU A 52 3.96 -3.13 -1.64
CA LEU A 52 4.98 -3.89 -2.36
C LEU A 52 4.30 -4.94 -3.26
N GLY A 53 3.57 -4.49 -4.28
CA GLY A 53 2.54 -5.32 -4.91
C GLY A 53 2.85 -5.82 -6.31
N LEU A 54 3.65 -5.09 -7.09
CA LEU A 54 3.90 -5.41 -8.50
C LEU A 54 5.36 -5.06 -8.84
N GLY A 55 6.19 -6.08 -9.05
CA GLY A 55 7.60 -5.93 -9.48
C GLY A 55 8.67 -6.09 -8.38
N VAL A 56 8.28 -6.31 -7.13
CA VAL A 56 9.22 -6.66 -6.05
C VAL A 56 9.56 -8.15 -6.15
N LYS A 57 10.83 -8.51 -5.96
CA LYS A 57 11.26 -9.91 -5.89
C LYS A 57 10.69 -10.53 -4.61
N LEU A 58 9.81 -11.51 -4.75
CA LEU A 58 9.25 -12.27 -3.64
C LEU A 58 9.93 -13.63 -3.55
N ALA A 59 10.30 -14.05 -2.35
CA ALA A 59 10.87 -15.36 -2.10
C ALA A 59 9.75 -16.40 -2.08
N VAL A 60 9.67 -17.24 -3.10
CA VAL A 60 8.62 -18.28 -3.24
C VAL A 60 9.12 -19.66 -2.77
N GLY A 61 10.33 -19.72 -2.20
CA GLY A 61 11.03 -20.95 -1.84
C GLY A 61 12.08 -21.37 -2.87
N SER A 62 12.73 -22.52 -2.64
CA SER A 62 13.68 -23.10 -3.60
C SER A 62 12.93 -23.77 -4.75
N LYS A 63 13.57 -23.85 -5.93
CA LYS A 63 12.96 -24.52 -7.09
C LYS A 63 12.58 -25.97 -6.77
N ASP A 64 13.46 -26.69 -6.09
CA ASP A 64 13.28 -28.10 -5.79
C ASP A 64 12.13 -28.35 -4.81
N SER A 65 11.96 -27.49 -3.79
CA SER A 65 10.83 -27.61 -2.86
C SER A 65 9.50 -27.36 -3.56
N VAL A 66 9.46 -26.38 -4.46
CA VAL A 66 8.27 -26.04 -5.24
C VAL A 66 7.90 -27.19 -6.19
N PHE A 67 8.88 -27.75 -6.91
CA PHE A 67 8.62 -28.92 -7.77
C PHE A 67 8.23 -30.17 -6.98
N ALA A 68 8.78 -30.38 -5.77
CA ALA A 68 8.35 -31.47 -4.89
C ALA A 68 6.87 -31.31 -4.49
N GLN A 69 6.43 -30.09 -4.19
CA GLN A 69 5.04 -29.78 -3.86
C GLN A 69 4.09 -29.99 -5.05
N PHE A 70 4.51 -29.64 -6.27
CA PHE A 70 3.72 -29.93 -7.46
C PHE A 70 3.58 -31.43 -7.72
N LYS A 71 4.64 -32.21 -7.51
CA LYS A 71 4.61 -33.68 -7.60
C LYS A 71 3.66 -34.30 -6.57
N SER A 72 3.66 -33.81 -5.33
CA SER A 72 2.78 -34.36 -4.27
C SER A 72 1.31 -33.99 -4.48
N THR A 73 1.04 -32.86 -5.15
CA THR A 73 -0.31 -32.31 -5.28
C THR A 73 -0.86 -32.42 -6.70
N ASN A 74 -0.26 -33.25 -7.56
CA ASN A 74 -0.70 -33.46 -8.95
C ASN A 74 -0.89 -32.14 -9.73
N ASP A 75 0.11 -31.27 -9.66
CA ASP A 75 0.19 -29.98 -10.36
C ASP A 75 -0.89 -28.93 -9.97
N THR A 76 -1.53 -29.03 -8.80
CA THR A 76 -2.45 -27.98 -8.35
C THR A 76 -1.74 -26.64 -8.18
N PRO A 77 -2.36 -25.51 -8.58
CA PRO A 77 -1.77 -24.19 -8.39
C PRO A 77 -1.53 -23.85 -6.91
N ILE A 78 -0.32 -23.38 -6.59
CA ILE A 78 0.05 -22.97 -5.24
C ILE A 78 -0.33 -21.50 -5.04
N LEU A 79 -1.10 -21.18 -4.00
CA LEU A 79 -1.49 -19.80 -3.70
C LEU A 79 -0.43 -19.09 -2.85
N ASN A 80 0.13 -17.98 -3.37
CA ASN A 80 0.93 -17.05 -2.58
C ASN A 80 0.09 -15.82 -2.20
N LEU A 81 -0.21 -15.69 -0.90
CA LEU A 81 -1.02 -14.59 -0.36
C LEU A 81 -0.27 -13.26 -0.34
N GLU A 82 1.05 -13.28 -0.11
CA GLU A 82 1.88 -12.09 -0.03
C GLU A 82 1.94 -11.39 -1.40
N GLY A 83 2.16 -12.17 -2.46
CA GLY A 83 2.22 -11.67 -3.83
C GLY A 83 0.87 -11.62 -4.56
N LYS A 84 -0.20 -12.13 -3.94
CA LYS A 84 -1.53 -12.25 -4.57
C LYS A 84 -1.49 -12.93 -5.94
N PHE A 85 -0.68 -13.97 -6.08
CA PHE A 85 -0.55 -14.76 -7.32
C PHE A 85 -0.64 -16.25 -7.03
N PHE A 86 -1.00 -17.01 -8.07
CA PHE A 86 -0.91 -18.45 -8.11
C PHE A 86 0.37 -18.86 -8.84
N LEU A 87 1.08 -19.85 -8.30
CA LEU A 87 2.18 -20.48 -8.98
C LEU A 87 1.66 -21.71 -9.73
N ILE A 88 1.95 -21.78 -11.02
CA ILE A 88 1.45 -22.80 -11.93
C ILE A 88 2.65 -23.48 -12.58
N HIS A 89 2.58 -24.81 -12.68
CA HIS A 89 3.53 -25.60 -13.44
C HIS A 89 3.12 -25.64 -14.93
N ALA A 90 3.97 -25.07 -15.79
CA ALA A 90 3.79 -25.05 -17.24
C ALA A 90 4.80 -25.99 -17.92
N PRO A 91 4.55 -26.47 -19.14
CA PRO A 91 5.49 -27.33 -19.86
C PRO A 91 6.79 -26.54 -20.15
N GLY A 92 7.81 -26.73 -19.32
CA GLY A 92 9.09 -26.04 -19.42
C GLY A 92 9.43 -25.07 -18.29
N GLY A 93 8.56 -24.89 -17.27
CA GLY A 93 8.91 -24.04 -16.13
C GLY A 93 7.76 -23.69 -15.19
N LEU A 94 8.01 -22.68 -14.36
CA LEU A 94 7.05 -22.14 -13.41
C LEU A 94 6.55 -20.78 -13.90
N ILE A 95 5.24 -20.57 -13.85
CA ILE A 95 4.60 -19.30 -14.20
C ILE A 95 3.85 -18.78 -12.97
N ALA A 96 3.93 -17.47 -12.74
CA ALA A 96 3.17 -16.79 -11.70
C ALA A 96 1.96 -16.07 -12.34
N ALA A 97 0.76 -16.57 -12.06
CA ALA A 97 -0.51 -16.02 -12.52
C ALA A 97 -1.10 -15.09 -11.47
N TYR A 98 -1.35 -13.82 -11.79
CA TYR A 98 -1.94 -12.89 -10.83
C TYR A 98 -3.40 -13.27 -10.48
N ARG A 99 -3.77 -13.29 -9.20
CA ARG A 99 -5.10 -13.71 -8.69
C ARG A 99 -6.21 -12.67 -8.93
N LYS A 100 -6.04 -11.76 -9.88
CA LYS A 100 -6.99 -10.69 -10.17
C LYS A 100 -7.58 -10.89 -11.56
N CYS A 101 -8.91 -10.96 -11.64
CA CYS A 101 -9.61 -11.04 -12.92
C CYS A 101 -9.31 -9.79 -13.77
N THR A 102 -9.02 -9.98 -15.05
CA THR A 102 -8.72 -8.90 -16.00
C THR A 102 -9.94 -8.06 -16.39
N HIS A 103 -11.15 -8.48 -16.04
CA HIS A 103 -12.37 -7.73 -16.31
C HIS A 103 -12.55 -6.55 -15.34
N LEU A 104 -12.93 -6.84 -14.09
CA LEU A 104 -13.20 -5.82 -13.06
C LEU A 104 -12.34 -5.98 -11.81
N GLY A 105 -11.43 -6.95 -11.79
CA GLY A 105 -10.47 -7.09 -10.71
C GLY A 105 -10.93 -7.90 -9.49
N CYS A 106 -11.99 -8.71 -9.61
CA CYS A 106 -12.39 -9.66 -8.59
C CYS A 106 -11.26 -10.68 -8.27
N SER A 107 -11.22 -11.18 -7.05
CA SER A 107 -10.33 -12.28 -6.68
C SER A 107 -10.87 -13.59 -7.25
N VAL A 108 -10.01 -14.32 -7.97
CA VAL A 108 -10.44 -15.57 -8.64
C VAL A 108 -10.00 -16.77 -7.79
N PRO A 109 -10.92 -17.57 -7.23
CA PRO A 109 -10.59 -18.85 -6.60
C PRO A 109 -10.24 -19.95 -7.61
N TRP A 110 -9.48 -20.94 -7.16
CA TRP A 110 -9.19 -22.16 -7.89
C TRP A 110 -10.23 -23.23 -7.53
N ASN A 111 -10.81 -23.88 -8.54
CA ASN A 111 -11.69 -25.04 -8.37
C ASN A 111 -10.92 -26.31 -8.75
N ALA A 112 -10.62 -27.15 -7.75
CA ALA A 112 -9.88 -28.39 -7.96
C ALA A 112 -10.70 -29.51 -8.63
N ALA A 113 -12.03 -29.43 -8.62
CA ALA A 113 -12.89 -30.44 -9.25
C ALA A 113 -12.89 -30.34 -10.78
N GLU A 114 -12.72 -29.13 -11.31
CA GLU A 114 -12.85 -28.83 -12.75
C GLU A 114 -11.52 -28.36 -13.38
N ASP A 115 -10.45 -28.31 -12.60
CA ASP A 115 -9.13 -27.80 -13.00
C ASP A 115 -9.17 -26.40 -13.65
N GLN A 116 -10.01 -25.54 -13.09
CA GLN A 116 -10.31 -24.22 -13.61
C GLN A 116 -10.36 -23.14 -12.51
N PHE A 117 -10.04 -21.92 -12.90
CA PHE A 117 -10.22 -20.72 -12.10
C PHE A 117 -11.61 -20.15 -12.35
N HIS A 118 -12.47 -20.10 -11.33
CA HIS A 118 -13.86 -19.66 -11.46
C HIS A 118 -13.99 -18.24 -10.91
N CYS A 119 -14.35 -17.27 -11.75
CA CYS A 119 -14.64 -15.93 -11.27
C CYS A 119 -16.09 -15.84 -10.76
N PRO A 120 -16.33 -15.55 -9.47
CA PRO A 120 -17.68 -15.53 -8.89
C PRO A 120 -18.54 -14.33 -9.33
N CYS A 121 -17.95 -13.35 -10.02
CA CYS A 121 -18.62 -12.10 -10.35
C CYS A 121 -19.49 -12.21 -11.62
N HIS A 122 -19.05 -12.97 -12.62
CA HIS A 122 -19.75 -13.13 -13.90
C HIS A 122 -19.34 -14.46 -14.57
N GLU A 123 -19.07 -15.49 -13.76
CA GLU A 123 -18.85 -16.88 -14.21
C GLU A 123 -17.81 -17.01 -15.33
N ARG A 124 -16.74 -16.21 -15.26
CA ARG A 124 -15.63 -16.35 -16.21
C ARG A 124 -14.69 -17.43 -15.71
N HIS A 125 -14.55 -18.48 -16.50
CA HIS A 125 -13.63 -19.57 -16.25
C HIS A 125 -12.27 -19.26 -16.88
N ALA A 126 -11.19 -19.81 -16.33
CA ALA A 126 -9.88 -19.83 -17.00
C ALA A 126 -9.20 -21.18 -16.72
N HIS A 127 -8.60 -21.77 -17.74
CA HIS A 127 -7.91 -23.05 -17.57
C HIS A 127 -6.57 -22.88 -16.87
N ARG A 128 -6.12 -23.95 -16.21
CA ARG A 128 -4.81 -24.05 -15.53
C ARG A 128 -3.63 -23.56 -16.39
N ARG A 129 -3.64 -23.79 -17.71
CA ARG A 129 -2.50 -23.54 -18.63
C ARG A 129 -2.38 -22.11 -19.20
N HIS A 130 -2.95 -21.10 -18.54
CA HIS A 130 -2.94 -19.72 -19.09
C HIS A 130 -3.53 -19.60 -20.50
N GLN A 131 -4.33 -20.57 -20.94
CA GLN A 131 -5.18 -20.37 -22.10
C GLN A 131 -6.27 -19.39 -21.63
N PRO A 132 -6.41 -18.19 -22.23
CA PRO A 132 -7.63 -17.42 -22.00
C PRO A 132 -8.78 -18.36 -22.34
N ALA A 133 -9.68 -18.61 -21.40
CA ALA A 133 -10.87 -19.36 -21.74
C ALA A 133 -11.49 -18.63 -22.92
N GLN A 134 -11.64 -19.38 -24.01
CA GLN A 134 -12.29 -18.88 -25.20
C GLN A 134 -13.65 -18.38 -24.73
N CYS A 135 -13.86 -17.08 -24.85
CA CYS A 135 -15.14 -16.46 -24.57
C CYS A 135 -16.06 -16.93 -25.69
N HIS A 136 -16.87 -17.94 -25.42
CA HIS A 136 -18.13 -18.12 -26.15
C HIS A 136 -19.18 -17.21 -25.51
#